data_AF-A0A7J6DNE3-F1
#
_entry.id   AF-A0A7J6DNE3-F1
#
_cell.length_a   1.000
_cell.length_b   1.000
_cell.length_c   1.000
_cell.angle_alpha   90.00
_cell.angle_beta   90.00
_cell.angle_gamma   90.00
#
_symmetry.space_group_name_H-M   'P 1'
#
loop_
_entity.id
_entity.type
_entity.pdbx_description
1 polymer ?
#
loop_
_entity_poly.entity_id
_entity_poly.type
_entity_poly.pdbx_seq_one_letter_code
_entity_poly.pdbx_strand_id
1 'polypeptide(L)'
;MIQTRFFPKWLLPRNPSKPTSSFSSKSHYNQPIIFPSSPSPIVNPILLQPRVVVYDRVCHLCHQGLKWVIKLDKHRKIKFCCLQSETAEPYLSLCGLNRDDVLRRFLFVEGPGVFHQGSNAALRVVSYLPFPYSALSGFRVFPTTIRDSVYDYVAKQRYEWFGKENDCLVLGEKEMLERFIDRDEILEIRLSMMRREEQQMRIFATTPAEYRKVILATNIAKTSVTIPGIKYVIDPGLVKARSYDPKQGLESLTVVPISKAQALQRRDRARKSGSNNSPIPWEANSRIGGYHHRPNKALLICLRD
;
A
#
# COMPACT_ATOMS: atom_id res chain seq x y z
N MET A 1 5.96 -5.12 8.99
CA MET A 1 5.82 -6.25 8.06
C MET A 1 6.12 -7.53 8.82
N ILE A 2 5.30 -8.58 8.66
CA ILE A 2 5.55 -9.92 9.22
C ILE A 2 5.53 -10.92 8.07
N GLN A 3 6.48 -11.85 8.03
CA GLN A 3 6.59 -12.90 7.02
C GLN A 3 6.79 -14.24 7.71
N THR A 4 6.16 -15.29 7.17
CA THR A 4 6.23 -16.65 7.70
C THR A 4 6.79 -17.59 6.66
N ARG A 5 7.76 -18.41 7.06
CA ARG A 5 8.29 -19.52 6.26
C ARG A 5 8.34 -20.79 7.09
N PHE A 6 8.12 -21.92 6.42
CA PHE A 6 8.29 -23.25 6.99
C PHE A 6 9.60 -23.82 6.47
N PHE A 7 10.45 -24.31 7.36
CA PHE A 7 11.71 -24.94 7.02
C PHE A 7 11.69 -26.38 7.52
N PRO A 8 12.22 -27.34 6.75
CA PRO A 8 12.37 -28.71 7.25
C PRO A 8 13.22 -28.73 8.52
N LYS A 9 12.89 -29.61 9.47
CA LYS A 9 13.60 -29.72 10.77
C LYS A 9 15.11 -29.93 10.66
N TRP A 10 15.58 -30.59 9.60
CA TRP A 10 17.00 -30.86 9.36
C TRP A 10 17.81 -29.64 8.93
N LEU A 11 17.17 -28.57 8.42
CA LEU A 11 17.86 -27.37 7.95
C LEU A 11 18.19 -26.39 9.09
N LEU A 12 17.50 -26.50 10.23
CA LEU A 12 17.66 -25.59 11.36
C LEU A 12 18.22 -26.35 12.58
N PRO A 13 19.26 -25.83 13.26
CA PRO A 13 19.83 -26.48 14.43
C PRO A 13 18.81 -26.62 15.57
N ARG A 14 18.87 -27.70 16.35
CA ARG A 14 17.97 -27.91 17.51
C ARG A 14 18.17 -26.86 18.61
N ASN A 15 19.36 -26.28 18.70
CA ASN A 15 19.65 -25.18 19.61
C ASN A 15 20.33 -24.04 18.83
N PRO A 16 19.66 -22.88 18.64
CA PRO A 16 20.24 -21.75 17.92
C PRO A 16 21.41 -21.07 18.65
N SER A 17 21.70 -21.42 19.91
CA SER A 17 22.80 -20.85 20.69
C SER A 17 24.14 -21.60 20.58
N LYS A 18 24.25 -22.63 19.73
CA LYS A 18 25.53 -23.30 19.45
C LYS A 18 25.94 -23.01 18.00
N PRO A 19 27.02 -22.25 17.75
CA PRO A 19 27.53 -22.07 16.39
C PRO A 19 28.09 -23.41 15.89
N THR A 20 27.55 -23.94 14.80
CA THR A 20 28.21 -24.99 14.02
C THR A 20 29.32 -24.34 13.20
N SER A 21 30.51 -24.94 13.27
CA SER A 21 31.66 -24.59 12.44
C SER A 21 31.28 -24.53 10.96
N SER A 22 31.67 -23.41 10.34
CA SER A 22 31.89 -23.23 8.90
C SER A 22 30.85 -23.84 7.95
N PHE A 23 29.69 -23.20 7.81
CA PHE A 23 28.96 -23.28 6.55
C PHE A 23 29.48 -22.15 5.63
N SER A 24 30.46 -22.49 4.78
CA SER A 24 30.88 -21.62 3.68
C SER A 24 29.76 -21.58 2.66
N SER A 25 28.83 -20.65 2.83
CA SER A 25 27.92 -20.25 1.77
C SER A 25 28.70 -19.38 0.79
N LYS A 26 29.22 -19.97 -0.28
CA LYS A 26 29.57 -19.22 -1.49
C LYS A 26 28.32 -18.45 -1.92
N SER A 27 28.34 -17.14 -1.66
CA SER A 27 27.27 -16.20 -1.92
C SER A 27 27.22 -15.84 -3.41
N HIS A 28 26.72 -16.76 -4.24
CA HIS A 28 26.29 -16.43 -5.61
C HIS A 28 24.89 -15.78 -5.62
N TYR A 29 24.63 -14.78 -4.77
CA TYR A 29 23.45 -13.92 -4.88
C TYR A 29 23.75 -12.54 -4.28
N ASN A 30 24.76 -11.87 -4.85
CA ASN A 30 24.94 -10.43 -4.72
C ASN A 30 24.80 -9.80 -6.11
N GLN A 31 23.56 -9.68 -6.55
CA GLN A 31 23.19 -8.49 -7.31
C GLN A 31 22.01 -7.86 -6.59
N PRO A 32 22.04 -6.55 -6.31
CA PRO A 32 20.81 -5.87 -5.94
C PRO A 32 19.83 -6.13 -7.09
N ILE A 33 18.68 -6.73 -6.79
CA ILE A 33 17.52 -6.57 -7.66
C ILE A 33 17.17 -5.10 -7.51
N ILE A 34 17.87 -4.27 -8.28
CA ILE A 34 17.36 -3.01 -8.77
C ILE A 34 16.09 -3.47 -9.47
N PHE A 35 14.93 -3.27 -8.84
CA PHE A 35 13.74 -3.12 -9.65
C PHE A 35 14.11 -2.00 -10.60
N PRO A 36 14.25 -2.23 -11.92
CA PRO A 36 14.26 -1.09 -12.81
C PRO A 36 13.03 -0.30 -12.40
N SER A 37 13.22 0.95 -11.98
CA SER A 37 12.16 1.93 -12.16
C SER A 37 11.84 1.76 -13.64
N SER A 38 10.73 1.06 -13.93
CA SER A 38 10.25 0.95 -15.30
C SER A 38 10.27 2.39 -15.79
N PRO A 39 11.05 2.71 -16.84
CA PRO A 39 10.86 3.99 -17.49
C PRO A 39 9.35 4.06 -17.71
N SER A 40 8.73 5.13 -17.21
CA SER A 40 7.32 5.39 -17.44
C SER A 40 7.08 5.05 -18.91
N PRO A 41 6.20 4.08 -19.22
CA PRO A 41 6.05 3.64 -20.59
C PRO A 41 5.80 4.93 -21.37
N ILE A 42 6.67 5.22 -22.34
CA ILE A 42 6.45 6.31 -23.28
C ILE A 42 5.24 5.84 -24.09
N VAL A 43 4.05 6.06 -23.52
CA VAL A 43 2.80 5.67 -24.13
C VAL A 43 2.64 6.62 -25.29
N ASN A 44 2.77 6.10 -26.51
CA ASN A 44 2.45 6.85 -27.70
C ASN A 44 1.03 7.45 -27.51
N PRO A 45 0.83 8.77 -27.68
CA PRO A 45 -0.45 9.43 -27.43
C PRO A 45 -1.62 8.83 -28.23
N ILE A 46 -1.31 8.14 -29.34
CA ILE A 46 -2.25 7.45 -30.22
C ILE A 46 -2.92 6.24 -29.53
N LEU A 47 -2.34 5.70 -28.45
CA LEU A 47 -2.86 4.53 -27.74
C LEU A 47 -3.79 4.87 -26.57
N LEU A 48 -3.94 6.15 -26.22
CA LEU A 48 -4.78 6.54 -25.08
C LEU A 48 -6.25 6.50 -25.45
N GLN A 49 -7.05 6.03 -24.51
CA GLN A 49 -8.48 5.86 -24.72
C GLN A 49 -9.17 7.22 -24.54
N PRO A 50 -10.06 7.64 -25.45
CA PRO A 50 -10.83 8.86 -25.28
C PRO A 50 -11.91 8.68 -24.19
N ARG A 51 -12.45 9.80 -23.72
CA ARG A 51 -13.56 9.87 -22.74
C ARG A 51 -13.22 9.18 -21.41
N VAL A 52 -12.08 9.55 -20.85
CA VAL A 52 -11.58 9.06 -19.56
C VAL A 52 -11.77 10.13 -18.49
N VAL A 53 -12.45 9.75 -17.41
CA VAL A 53 -12.54 10.53 -16.18
C VAL A 53 -11.38 10.13 -15.26
N VAL A 54 -10.56 11.10 -14.87
CA VAL A 54 -9.52 10.92 -13.87
C VAL A 54 -10.01 11.45 -12.54
N TYR A 55 -10.06 10.60 -11.52
CA TYR A 55 -10.67 10.94 -10.23
C TYR A 55 -9.86 10.46 -9.03
N ASP A 56 -10.13 11.04 -7.86
CA ASP A 56 -9.48 10.68 -6.61
C ASP A 56 -10.19 9.50 -5.90
N ARG A 57 -9.46 8.39 -5.70
CA ARG A 57 -9.99 7.15 -5.08
C ARG A 57 -10.36 7.30 -3.60
N VAL A 58 -9.73 8.22 -2.86
CA VAL A 58 -9.94 8.31 -1.41
C VAL A 58 -11.10 9.22 -1.02
N CYS A 59 -11.60 10.03 -1.94
CA CYS A 59 -12.68 10.99 -1.68
C CYS A 59 -14.06 10.35 -1.83
N HIS A 60 -14.88 10.36 -0.77
CA HIS A 60 -16.24 9.82 -0.79
C HIS A 60 -17.13 10.54 -1.82
N LEU A 61 -17.05 11.86 -1.93
CA LEU A 61 -17.80 12.64 -2.92
C LEU A 61 -17.48 12.19 -4.36
N CYS A 62 -16.18 12.07 -4.68
CA CYS A 62 -15.74 11.62 -6.00
C CYS A 62 -16.22 10.20 -6.29
N HIS A 63 -16.14 9.30 -5.29
CA HIS A 63 -16.61 7.92 -5.43
C HIS A 63 -18.13 7.80 -5.61
N GLN A 64 -18.92 8.57 -4.86
CA GLN A 64 -20.38 8.60 -5.03
C GLN A 64 -20.77 9.16 -6.41
N GLY A 65 -20.13 10.25 -6.83
CA GLY A 65 -20.32 10.81 -8.17
C GLY A 65 -19.96 9.81 -9.27
N LEU A 66 -18.84 9.10 -9.11
CA LEU A 66 -18.39 8.04 -10.01
C LEU A 66 -19.43 6.91 -10.13
N LYS A 67 -19.92 6.38 -8.99
CA LYS A 67 -20.97 5.36 -8.94
C LYS A 67 -22.23 5.83 -9.67
N TRP A 68 -22.62 7.08 -9.46
CA TRP A 68 -23.79 7.67 -10.11
C TRP A 68 -23.63 7.74 -11.63
N VAL A 69 -22.49 8.25 -12.12
CA VAL A 69 -22.19 8.28 -13.57
C VAL A 69 -22.16 6.87 -14.14
N ILE A 70 -21.56 5.91 -13.44
CA ILE A 70 -21.47 4.53 -13.91
C ILE A 70 -22.85 3.89 -14.07
N LYS A 71 -23.75 4.12 -13.12
CA LYS A 71 -25.13 3.62 -13.18
C LYS A 71 -25.95 4.26 -14.30
N LEU A 72 -25.71 5.54 -14.61
CA LEU A 72 -26.47 6.27 -15.63
C LEU A 72 -25.94 6.09 -17.05
N ASP A 73 -24.63 5.91 -17.24
CA ASP A 73 -24.04 5.70 -18.55
C ASP A 73 -24.28 4.26 -19.06
N LYS A 74 -25.53 3.99 -19.44
CA LYS A 74 -26.00 2.70 -19.97
C LYS A 74 -25.26 2.25 -21.22
N HIS A 75 -24.72 3.20 -22.00
CA HIS A 75 -24.01 2.93 -23.25
C HIS A 75 -22.49 2.75 -23.06
N ARG A 76 -21.99 2.78 -21.81
CA ARG A 76 -20.57 2.57 -21.47
C ARG A 76 -19.62 3.49 -22.27
N LYS A 77 -20.04 4.74 -22.53
CA LYS A 77 -19.27 5.71 -23.31
C LYS A 77 -18.08 6.28 -22.54
N ILE A 78 -18.17 6.32 -21.21
CA ILE A 78 -17.20 6.94 -20.32
C ILE A 78 -16.41 5.86 -19.58
N LYS A 79 -15.08 6.01 -19.57
CA LYS A 79 -14.13 5.18 -18.84
C LYS A 79 -13.54 5.96 -17.68
N PHE A 80 -12.95 5.23 -16.73
CA PHE A 80 -12.43 5.83 -15.50
C PHE A 80 -10.99 5.42 -15.26
N CYS A 81 -10.23 6.33 -14.68
CA CYS A 81 -8.87 6.09 -14.24
C CYS A 81 -8.70 6.71 -12.87
N CYS A 82 -8.06 5.98 -11.97
CA CYS A 82 -7.76 6.54 -10.68
C CYS A 82 -6.52 7.43 -10.75
N LEU A 83 -6.57 8.58 -10.07
CA LEU A 83 -5.50 9.56 -10.09
C LEU A 83 -4.18 9.02 -9.56
N GLN A 84 -4.20 8.08 -8.62
CA GLN A 84 -3.00 7.48 -8.02
C GLN A 84 -2.40 6.35 -8.87
N SER A 85 -3.04 5.95 -9.98
CA SER A 85 -2.54 4.90 -10.86
C SER A 85 -1.33 5.39 -11.66
N GLU A 86 -0.48 4.45 -12.10
CA GLU A 86 0.57 4.71 -13.10
C GLU A 86 -0.05 4.95 -14.48
N THR A 87 -1.20 4.32 -14.77
CA THR A 87 -1.98 4.49 -16.01
C THR A 87 -2.48 5.93 -16.20
N ALA A 88 -2.60 6.71 -15.12
CA ALA A 88 -3.04 8.10 -15.18
C ALA A 88 -1.94 9.05 -15.71
N GLU A 89 -0.66 8.71 -15.54
CA GLU A 89 0.47 9.58 -15.89
C GLU A 89 0.45 10.07 -17.35
N PRO A 90 0.29 9.21 -18.37
CA PRO A 90 0.26 9.69 -19.74
C PRO A 90 -0.90 10.64 -20.03
N TYR A 91 -2.05 10.49 -19.37
CA TYR A 91 -3.17 11.44 -19.48
C TYR A 91 -2.80 12.80 -18.88
N LEU A 92 -2.17 12.80 -17.70
CA LEU A 92 -1.72 14.03 -17.04
C LEU A 92 -0.65 14.76 -17.86
N SER A 93 0.34 14.03 -18.37
CA SER A 93 1.41 14.57 -19.20
C SER A 93 0.89 15.21 -20.48
N LEU A 94 -0.09 14.60 -21.16
CA LEU A 94 -0.71 15.19 -22.36
C LEU A 94 -1.55 16.43 -22.06
N CYS A 95 -2.14 16.52 -20.86
CA CYS A 95 -2.86 17.70 -20.44
C CYS A 95 -1.94 18.80 -19.88
N GLY A 96 -0.64 18.51 -19.67
CA GLY A 96 0.28 19.41 -18.98
C GLY A 96 -0.10 19.66 -17.51
N LEU A 97 -0.74 18.68 -16.85
CA LEU A 97 -1.23 18.78 -15.48
C LEU A 97 -0.41 17.89 -14.53
N ASN A 98 -0.37 18.30 -13.26
CA ASN A 98 0.16 17.47 -12.19
C ASN A 98 -0.97 16.78 -11.42
N ARG A 99 -0.61 15.79 -10.59
CA ARG A 99 -1.58 15.10 -9.74
C ARG A 99 -2.30 16.06 -8.79
N ASP A 100 -1.61 17.08 -8.28
CA ASP A 100 -2.18 18.09 -7.38
C ASP A 100 -3.26 18.96 -8.04
N ASP A 101 -3.13 19.22 -9.35
CA ASP A 101 -4.12 19.98 -10.10
C ASP A 101 -5.43 19.21 -10.20
N VAL A 102 -5.35 17.90 -10.45
CA VAL A 102 -6.51 17.01 -10.53
C VAL A 102 -7.13 16.71 -9.18
N LEU A 103 -6.34 16.71 -8.10
CA LEU A 103 -6.87 16.63 -6.74
C LEU A 103 -7.80 17.81 -6.43
N ARG A 104 -7.45 19.00 -6.89
CA ARG A 104 -8.25 20.23 -6.71
C ARG A 104 -9.44 20.27 -7.67
N ARG A 105 -9.23 19.92 -8.94
CA ARG A 105 -10.25 20.02 -9.98
C ARG A 105 -10.37 18.73 -10.76
N PHE A 106 -11.57 18.14 -10.71
CA PHE A 106 -11.94 16.94 -11.45
C PHE A 106 -11.56 17.04 -12.94
N LEU A 107 -10.91 16.01 -13.49
CA LEU A 107 -10.39 16.01 -14.86
C LEU A 107 -11.18 15.04 -15.74
N PHE A 108 -11.58 15.52 -16.92
CA PHE A 108 -12.17 14.70 -17.96
C PHE A 108 -11.40 14.87 -19.27
N VAL A 109 -10.81 13.78 -19.76
CA VAL A 109 -10.06 13.73 -21.01
C VAL A 109 -10.99 13.19 -22.10
N GLU A 110 -11.36 14.06 -23.04
CA GLU A 110 -12.30 13.73 -24.10
C GLU A 110 -11.58 13.04 -25.27
N GLY A 111 -10.35 13.46 -25.57
CA GLY A 111 -9.48 12.89 -26.59
C GLY A 111 -8.09 13.54 -26.59
N PRO A 112 -7.26 13.26 -27.61
CA PRO A 112 -5.92 13.84 -27.72
C PRO A 112 -5.98 15.38 -27.71
N GLY A 113 -5.36 16.01 -26.71
CA GLY A 113 -5.31 17.48 -26.56
C GLY A 113 -6.64 18.14 -26.14
N VAL A 114 -7.73 17.39 -25.97
CA VAL A 114 -9.03 17.92 -25.54
C VAL A 114 -9.37 17.39 -24.15
N PHE A 115 -9.29 18.27 -23.16
CA PHE A 115 -9.62 17.95 -21.78
C PHE A 115 -10.36 19.11 -21.10
N HIS A 116 -11.10 18.78 -20.05
CA HIS A 116 -11.88 19.72 -19.27
C HIS A 116 -11.54 19.54 -17.79
N GLN A 117 -11.61 20.61 -17.00
CA GLN A 117 -11.40 20.58 -15.55
C GLN A 117 -12.61 21.14 -14.78
N GLY A 118 -12.73 20.73 -13.52
CA GLY A 118 -13.69 21.29 -12.56
C GLY A 118 -15.14 21.14 -13.02
N SER A 119 -15.89 22.24 -12.98
CA SER A 119 -17.30 22.25 -13.35
C SER A 119 -17.54 21.98 -14.85
N ASN A 120 -16.61 22.39 -15.72
CA ASN A 120 -16.68 22.12 -17.16
C ASN A 120 -16.56 20.62 -17.44
N ALA A 121 -15.66 19.94 -16.73
CA ALA A 121 -15.51 18.48 -16.81
C ALA A 121 -16.78 17.77 -16.38
N ALA A 122 -17.38 18.17 -15.25
CA ALA A 122 -18.62 17.58 -14.76
C ALA A 122 -19.78 17.73 -15.76
N LEU A 123 -19.99 18.92 -16.32
CA LEU A 123 -21.05 19.15 -17.31
C LEU A 123 -20.80 18.40 -18.63
N ARG A 124 -19.54 18.27 -19.05
CA ARG A 124 -19.18 17.46 -20.22
C ARG A 124 -19.47 15.99 -20.01
N VAL A 125 -19.11 15.43 -18.86
CA VAL A 125 -19.47 14.05 -18.49
C VAL A 125 -21.00 13.85 -18.54
N VAL A 126 -21.75 14.79 -17.96
CA VAL A 126 -23.23 14.74 -17.95
C VAL A 126 -23.82 14.80 -19.36
N SER A 127 -23.20 15.54 -20.30
CA SER A 127 -23.67 15.59 -21.70
C SER A 127 -23.60 14.25 -22.44
N TYR A 128 -22.77 13.31 -21.98
CA TYR A 128 -22.68 11.97 -22.55
C TYR A 128 -23.73 10.98 -21.99
N LEU A 129 -24.42 11.35 -20.92
CA LEU A 129 -25.46 10.53 -20.29
C LEU A 129 -26.76 10.54 -21.11
N PRO A 130 -27.63 9.52 -20.97
CA PRO A 130 -28.92 9.50 -21.68
C PRO A 130 -29.86 10.63 -21.21
N PHE A 131 -30.81 10.99 -22.06
CA PHE A 131 -31.91 11.90 -21.70
C PHE A 131 -32.69 11.32 -20.50
N PRO A 132 -33.12 12.14 -19.52
CA PRO A 132 -33.10 13.61 -19.49
C PRO A 132 -31.80 14.24 -18.95
N TYR A 133 -30.85 13.45 -18.46
CA TYR A 133 -29.65 13.97 -17.80
C TYR A 133 -28.73 14.74 -18.74
N SER A 134 -28.66 14.37 -20.02
CA SER A 134 -27.95 15.17 -21.03
C SER A 134 -28.45 16.62 -21.11
N ALA A 135 -29.73 16.89 -20.80
CA ALA A 135 -30.28 18.25 -20.79
C ALA A 135 -29.70 19.11 -19.65
N LEU A 136 -29.23 18.50 -18.55
CA LEU A 136 -28.53 19.20 -17.47
C LEU A 136 -27.20 19.81 -17.95
N SER A 137 -26.64 19.36 -19.09
CA SER A 137 -25.50 20.04 -19.69
C SER A 137 -25.85 21.47 -20.16
N GLY A 138 -27.15 21.79 -20.32
CA GLY A 138 -27.67 23.13 -20.59
C GLY A 138 -27.39 24.15 -19.49
N PHE A 139 -27.05 23.70 -18.27
CA PHE A 139 -26.52 24.57 -17.20
C PHE A 139 -25.19 25.26 -17.57
N ARG A 140 -24.62 24.97 -18.76
CA ARG A 140 -23.55 25.75 -19.37
C ARG A 140 -23.91 27.23 -19.61
N VAL A 141 -25.21 27.57 -19.64
CA VAL A 141 -25.71 28.96 -19.73
C VAL A 141 -25.34 29.78 -18.48
N PHE A 142 -25.09 29.13 -17.35
CA PHE A 142 -24.73 29.83 -16.12
C PHE A 142 -23.27 30.32 -16.14
N PRO A 143 -22.97 31.54 -15.65
CA PRO A 143 -21.62 32.11 -15.72
C PRO A 143 -20.55 31.20 -15.11
N THR A 144 -19.46 30.99 -15.84
CA THR A 144 -18.33 30.14 -15.42
C THR A 144 -17.77 30.56 -14.08
N THR A 145 -17.67 31.86 -13.82
CA THR A 145 -17.16 32.41 -12.55
C THR A 145 -17.94 31.91 -11.34
N ILE A 146 -19.27 31.90 -11.42
CA ILE A 146 -20.10 31.48 -10.29
C ILE A 146 -20.03 29.95 -10.15
N ARG A 147 -20.11 29.23 -11.27
CA ARG A 147 -20.10 27.77 -11.29
C ARG A 147 -18.77 27.19 -10.78
N ASP A 148 -17.64 27.77 -11.21
CA ASP A 148 -16.30 27.36 -10.76
C ASP A 148 -16.04 27.80 -9.31
N SER A 149 -16.55 28.95 -8.87
CA SER A 149 -16.44 29.37 -7.46
C SER A 149 -17.18 28.40 -6.51
N VAL A 150 -18.41 28.01 -6.85
CA VAL A 150 -19.15 26.99 -6.10
C VAL A 150 -18.41 25.66 -6.13
N TYR A 151 -17.89 25.26 -7.30
CA TYR A 151 -17.13 24.02 -7.43
C TYR A 151 -15.87 24.03 -6.56
N ASP A 152 -15.09 25.10 -6.60
CA ASP A 152 -13.84 25.24 -5.84
C ASP A 152 -14.12 25.26 -4.33
N TYR A 153 -15.24 25.85 -3.89
CA TYR A 153 -15.69 25.81 -2.50
C TYR A 153 -16.02 24.37 -2.05
N VAL A 154 -16.82 23.64 -2.82
CA VAL A 154 -17.15 22.24 -2.53
C VAL A 154 -15.89 21.36 -2.56
N ALA A 155 -15.01 21.57 -3.55
CA ALA A 155 -13.77 20.81 -3.68
C ALA A 155 -12.85 21.01 -2.47
N LYS A 156 -12.80 22.23 -1.90
CA LYS A 156 -12.04 22.53 -0.68
C LYS A 156 -12.62 21.84 0.55
N GLN A 157 -13.95 21.82 0.67
CA GLN A 157 -14.64 21.26 1.85
C GLN A 157 -14.97 19.77 1.74
N ARG A 158 -14.75 19.14 0.58
CA ARG A 158 -15.22 17.78 0.29
C ARG A 158 -14.83 16.73 1.32
N TYR A 159 -13.63 16.85 1.89
CA TYR A 159 -13.15 15.87 2.87
C TYR A 159 -13.73 16.08 4.26
N GLU A 160 -14.04 17.31 4.63
CA GLU A 160 -14.69 17.62 5.91
C GLU A 160 -16.16 17.22 5.87
N TRP A 161 -16.84 17.43 4.74
CA TRP A 161 -18.27 17.16 4.60
C TRP A 161 -18.60 15.71 4.26
N PHE A 162 -17.81 15.09 3.38
CA PHE A 162 -18.09 13.75 2.87
C PHE A 162 -17.14 12.68 3.41
N GLY A 163 -16.00 13.06 4.00
CA GLY A 163 -15.03 12.10 4.55
C GLY A 163 -14.04 11.53 3.52
N LYS A 164 -13.19 10.62 4.01
CA LYS A 164 -12.18 9.90 3.24
C LYS A 164 -12.27 8.40 3.53
N GLU A 165 -12.06 7.57 2.50
CA GLU A 165 -11.86 6.13 2.65
C GLU A 165 -10.41 5.76 2.35
N ASN A 166 -9.82 4.88 3.15
CA ASN A 166 -8.46 4.37 2.90
C ASN A 166 -8.45 3.14 1.99
N ASP A 167 -9.61 2.50 1.79
CA ASP A 167 -9.76 1.32 0.95
C ASP A 167 -10.32 1.66 -0.42
N CYS A 168 -9.83 0.96 -1.46
CA CYS A 168 -10.32 1.12 -2.82
C CYS A 168 -11.76 0.55 -2.92
N LEU A 169 -12.75 1.42 -2.76
CA LEU A 169 -14.18 1.09 -2.77
C LEU A 169 -14.68 0.45 -4.08
N VAL A 170 -13.92 0.59 -5.18
CA VAL A 170 -14.24 0.02 -6.50
C VAL A 170 -14.16 -1.51 -6.50
N LEU A 171 -13.44 -2.11 -5.54
CA LEU A 171 -13.18 -3.55 -5.51
C LEU A 171 -14.41 -4.42 -5.14
N GLY A 172 -15.52 -3.82 -4.73
CA GLY A 172 -16.74 -4.54 -4.36
C GLY A 172 -17.65 -4.93 -5.54
N GLU A 173 -17.58 -4.23 -6.67
CA GLU A 173 -18.56 -4.35 -7.76
C GLU A 173 -17.85 -4.73 -9.08
N LYS A 174 -17.75 -6.04 -9.37
CA LYS A 174 -17.00 -6.57 -10.53
C LYS A 174 -17.41 -5.93 -11.87
N GLU A 175 -18.68 -5.62 -12.05
CA GLU A 175 -19.20 -5.02 -13.28
C GLU A 175 -18.73 -3.57 -13.47
N MET A 176 -18.53 -2.82 -12.39
CA MET A 176 -17.99 -1.47 -12.46
C MET A 176 -16.52 -1.47 -12.90
N LEU A 177 -15.76 -2.48 -12.49
CA LEU A 177 -14.33 -2.56 -12.70
C LEU A 177 -13.95 -2.65 -14.19
N GLU A 178 -14.81 -3.23 -15.04
CA GLU A 178 -14.60 -3.27 -16.49
C GLU A 178 -14.51 -1.89 -17.14
N ARG A 179 -15.02 -0.86 -16.46
CA ARG A 179 -15.00 0.53 -16.94
C ARG A 179 -13.72 1.27 -16.59
N PHE A 180 -12.82 0.64 -15.82
CA PHE A 180 -11.57 1.23 -15.39
C PHE A 180 -10.46 0.84 -16.34
N ILE A 181 -9.71 1.83 -16.81
CA ILE A 181 -8.54 1.57 -17.66
C ILE A 181 -7.37 1.02 -16.84
N ASP A 182 -7.32 1.33 -15.54
CA ASP A 182 -6.34 0.84 -14.57
C ASP A 182 -6.83 -0.42 -13.82
N ARG A 183 -7.79 -1.16 -14.39
CA ARG A 183 -8.38 -2.37 -13.80
C ARG A 183 -7.33 -3.36 -13.34
N ASP A 184 -6.33 -3.65 -14.17
CA ASP A 184 -5.34 -4.68 -13.86
C ASP A 184 -4.43 -4.25 -12.70
N GLU A 185 -4.08 -2.97 -12.61
CA GLU A 185 -3.36 -2.39 -11.46
C GLU A 185 -4.21 -2.46 -10.19
N ILE A 186 -5.49 -2.10 -10.28
CA ILE A 186 -6.45 -2.19 -9.17
C ILE A 186 -6.55 -3.64 -8.65
N LEU A 187 -6.64 -4.63 -9.56
CA LEU A 187 -6.69 -6.04 -9.22
C LEU A 187 -5.39 -6.53 -8.61
N GLU A 188 -4.25 -6.12 -9.15
CA GLU A 188 -2.94 -6.47 -8.61
C GLU A 188 -2.77 -5.92 -7.19
N ILE A 189 -3.15 -4.67 -6.94
CA ILE A 189 -3.15 -4.07 -5.61
C ILE A 189 -4.02 -4.90 -4.66
N ARG A 190 -5.25 -5.26 -5.05
CA ARG A 190 -6.15 -6.11 -4.24
C ARG A 190 -5.53 -7.47 -3.95
N LEU A 191 -4.99 -8.14 -4.96
CA LEU A 191 -4.32 -9.43 -4.80
C LEU A 191 -3.10 -9.31 -3.87
N SER A 192 -2.35 -8.21 -3.94
CA SER A 192 -1.22 -7.96 -3.05
C SER A 192 -1.66 -7.74 -1.59
N MET A 193 -2.83 -7.13 -1.37
CA MET A 193 -3.42 -6.93 -0.04
C MET A 193 -3.93 -8.25 0.52
N MET A 194 -4.70 -9.01 -0.26
CA MET A 194 -5.18 -10.35 0.12
C MET A 194 -4.02 -11.30 0.42
N ARG A 195 -2.98 -11.33 -0.42
CA ARG A 195 -1.78 -12.15 -0.15
C ARG A 195 -1.08 -11.74 1.15
N ARG A 196 -1.09 -10.46 1.52
CA ARG A 196 -0.52 -9.98 2.80
C ARG A 196 -1.36 -10.45 3.99
N GLU A 197 -2.69 -10.39 3.88
CA GLU A 197 -3.60 -10.90 4.90
C GLU A 197 -3.48 -12.41 5.08
N GLU A 198 -3.42 -13.17 3.98
CA GLU A 198 -3.21 -14.62 4.02
C GLU A 198 -1.85 -14.95 4.66
N GLN A 199 -0.77 -14.26 4.28
CA GLN A 199 0.53 -14.40 4.93
C GLN A 199 0.47 -14.08 6.43
N GLN A 200 -0.33 -13.08 6.83
CA GLN A 200 -0.54 -12.74 8.22
C GLN A 200 -1.35 -13.80 8.96
N MET A 201 -2.31 -14.47 8.31
CA MET A 201 -3.06 -15.59 8.91
C MET A 201 -2.22 -16.86 9.03
N ARG A 202 -1.31 -17.12 8.08
CA ARG A 202 -0.38 -18.27 8.14
C ARG A 202 0.52 -18.27 9.38
N ILE A 203 0.73 -17.11 10.00
CA ILE A 203 1.41 -16.98 11.30
C ILE A 203 0.74 -17.85 12.37
N PHE A 204 -0.59 -17.98 12.34
CA PHE A 204 -1.38 -18.73 13.32
C PHE A 204 -1.62 -20.19 12.95
N ALA A 205 -1.40 -20.59 11.70
CA ALA A 205 -1.61 -21.97 11.25
C ALA A 205 -0.77 -22.99 12.03
N THR A 206 -1.26 -24.20 12.30
CA THR A 206 -0.45 -25.23 12.97
C THR A 206 0.78 -25.59 12.12
N THR A 207 1.94 -25.74 12.75
CA THR A 207 3.15 -26.17 12.05
C THR A 207 3.04 -27.66 11.72
N PRO A 208 3.25 -28.09 10.46
CA PRO A 208 3.28 -29.52 10.11
C PRO A 208 4.39 -30.27 10.87
N ALA A 209 4.20 -31.57 11.14
CA ALA A 209 5.04 -32.38 12.02
C ALA A 209 6.54 -32.47 11.61
N GLU A 210 6.89 -32.21 10.35
CA GLU A 210 8.28 -32.27 9.83
C GLU A 210 8.95 -30.90 9.62
N TYR A 211 8.23 -29.83 9.93
CA TYR A 211 8.66 -28.47 9.65
C TYR A 211 8.81 -27.66 10.93
N ARG A 212 9.61 -26.61 10.85
CA ARG A 212 9.71 -25.53 11.83
C ARG A 212 9.21 -24.25 11.19
N LYS A 213 8.38 -23.52 11.93
CA LYS A 213 7.87 -22.23 11.45
C LYS A 213 8.77 -21.11 11.92
N VAL A 214 9.30 -20.37 10.97
CA VAL A 214 10.16 -19.20 11.19
C VAL A 214 9.38 -17.96 10.79
N ILE A 215 9.29 -17.00 11.71
CA ILE A 215 8.56 -15.75 11.52
C ILE A 215 9.54 -14.59 11.60
N LEU A 216 9.64 -13.85 10.50
CA LEU A 216 10.38 -12.61 10.39
C LEU A 216 9.43 -11.45 10.64
N ALA A 217 9.58 -10.73 11.75
CA ALA A 217 8.71 -9.62 12.11
C ALA A 217 9.49 -8.30 12.31
N THR A 218 8.82 -7.17 12.15
CA THR A 218 9.29 -5.89 12.70
C THR A 218 8.76 -5.69 14.13
N ASN A 219 9.02 -4.53 14.73
CA ASN A 219 8.44 -4.10 16.01
C ASN A 219 6.90 -4.24 16.15
N ILE A 220 6.16 -4.48 15.06
CA ILE A 220 4.72 -4.80 15.08
C ILE A 220 4.41 -6.05 15.92
N ALA A 221 5.28 -7.06 15.91
CA ALA A 221 5.10 -8.26 16.74
C ALA A 221 5.35 -8.02 18.24
N LYS A 222 5.85 -6.83 18.63
CA LYS A 222 6.12 -6.49 20.03
C LYS A 222 4.83 -6.30 20.83
N THR A 223 3.85 -5.59 20.28
CA THR A 223 2.64 -5.17 21.00
C THR A 223 1.35 -5.65 20.33
N SER A 224 1.30 -5.68 19.00
CA SER A 224 0.02 -5.77 18.29
C SER A 224 -0.46 -7.19 17.98
N VAL A 225 0.40 -8.23 18.10
CA VAL A 225 0.03 -9.61 17.75
C VAL A 225 0.64 -10.61 18.72
N THR A 226 -0.18 -11.50 19.29
CA THR A 226 0.28 -12.62 20.13
C THR A 226 0.27 -13.90 19.30
N ILE A 227 1.45 -14.43 18.99
CA ILE A 227 1.61 -15.65 18.19
C ILE A 227 1.83 -16.82 19.16
N PRO A 228 0.97 -17.86 19.16
CA PRO A 228 1.14 -19.02 20.04
C PRO A 228 2.33 -19.88 19.61
N GLY A 229 2.95 -20.58 20.57
CA GLY A 229 3.99 -21.59 20.29
C GLY A 229 5.41 -21.05 20.03
N ILE A 230 5.70 -19.80 20.41
CA ILE A 230 7.06 -19.24 20.33
C ILE A 230 7.94 -19.86 21.40
N LYS A 231 9.00 -20.58 20.97
CA LYS A 231 10.01 -21.16 21.87
C LYS A 231 11.33 -20.36 21.85
N TYR A 232 11.68 -19.76 20.71
CA TYR A 232 12.92 -19.00 20.56
C TYR A 232 12.68 -17.65 19.91
N VAL A 233 13.39 -16.63 20.40
CA VAL A 233 13.42 -15.28 19.84
C VAL A 233 14.87 -14.90 19.59
N ILE A 234 15.19 -14.54 18.36
CA ILE A 234 16.47 -13.98 17.95
C ILE A 234 16.24 -12.48 17.73
N ASP A 235 16.89 -11.67 18.56
CA ASP A 235 16.73 -10.22 18.60
C ASP A 235 18.06 -9.53 18.23
N PRO A 236 18.13 -8.79 17.11
CA PRO A 236 19.33 -8.07 16.70
C PRO A 236 19.59 -6.81 17.53
N GLY A 237 18.70 -6.43 18.46
CA GLY A 237 18.90 -5.27 19.32
C GLY A 237 18.62 -3.92 18.64
N LEU A 238 18.02 -3.91 17.46
CA LEU A 238 17.75 -2.70 16.67
C LEU A 238 16.24 -2.49 16.41
N VAL A 239 15.85 -1.24 16.17
CA VAL A 239 14.48 -0.86 15.80
C VAL A 239 14.48 0.34 14.85
N LYS A 240 13.51 0.42 13.94
CA LYS A 240 13.20 1.65 13.21
C LYS A 240 12.30 2.54 14.07
N ALA A 241 12.79 3.70 14.46
CA ALA A 241 12.06 4.70 15.22
C ALA A 241 11.84 5.94 14.36
N ARG A 242 10.73 6.66 14.61
CA ARG A 242 10.54 7.99 14.03
C ARG A 242 11.45 8.97 14.78
N SER A 243 12.18 9.77 14.02
CA SER A 243 13.02 10.85 14.51
C SER A 243 12.57 12.13 13.83
N TYR A 244 12.21 13.12 14.64
CA TYR A 244 11.78 14.44 14.16
C TYR A 244 12.96 15.40 14.25
N ASP A 245 13.30 16.06 13.13
CA ASP A 245 14.25 17.17 13.11
C ASP A 245 13.47 18.49 13.15
N PRO A 246 13.47 19.21 14.30
CA PRO A 246 12.74 20.47 14.43
C PRO A 246 13.32 21.60 13.58
N LYS A 247 14.58 21.51 13.12
CA LYS A 247 15.21 22.53 12.29
C LYS A 247 14.78 22.42 10.83
N GLN A 248 14.50 21.19 10.38
CA GLN A 248 14.07 20.92 9.00
C GLN A 248 12.56 20.71 8.88
N GLY A 249 11.83 20.62 9.99
CA GLY A 249 10.40 20.31 9.99
C GLY A 249 10.08 18.93 9.41
N LEU A 250 11.05 18.01 9.44
CA LEU A 250 10.98 16.72 8.73
C LEU A 250 10.94 15.56 9.73
N GLU A 251 9.99 14.65 9.54
CA GLU A 251 10.00 13.34 10.17
C GLU A 251 10.78 12.33 9.30
N SER A 252 11.73 11.62 9.93
CA SER A 252 12.50 10.55 9.29
C SER A 252 12.39 9.23 10.06
N LEU A 253 12.66 8.12 9.39
CA LEU A 253 12.73 6.78 10.02
C LEU A 253 14.18 6.34 10.13
N THR A 254 14.73 6.35 11.34
CA THR A 254 16.12 5.97 11.62
C THR A 254 16.19 4.63 12.36
N VAL A 255 17.27 3.87 12.11
CA VAL A 255 17.53 2.61 12.83
C VAL A 255 18.32 2.96 14.10
N VAL A 256 17.78 2.62 15.26
CA VAL A 256 18.39 2.91 16.57
C VAL A 256 18.44 1.65 17.44
N PRO A 257 19.38 1.57 18.40
CA PRO A 257 19.41 0.52 19.42
C PRO A 257 18.12 0.51 20.25
N ILE A 258 17.68 -0.68 20.66
CA ILE A 258 16.52 -0.84 21.53
C ILE A 258 16.87 -0.61 23.00
N SER A 259 15.91 -0.15 23.79
CA SER A 259 16.11 -0.04 25.24
C SER A 259 16.05 -1.41 25.93
N LYS A 260 16.61 -1.51 27.15
CA LYS A 260 16.55 -2.73 27.98
C LYS A 260 15.11 -3.22 28.18
N ALA A 261 14.16 -2.30 28.41
CA ALA A 261 12.75 -2.64 28.56
C ALA A 261 12.14 -3.23 27.27
N GLN A 262 12.57 -2.73 26.10
CA GLN A 262 12.11 -3.27 24.81
C GLN A 262 12.68 -4.66 24.54
N ALA A 263 13.94 -4.91 24.91
CA ALA A 263 14.57 -6.22 24.81
C ALA A 263 13.87 -7.25 25.72
N LEU A 264 13.55 -6.86 26.96
CA LEU A 264 12.81 -7.69 27.91
C LEU A 264 11.44 -8.11 27.35
N GLN A 265 10.69 -7.15 26.81
CA GLN A 265 9.39 -7.41 26.19
C GLN A 265 9.48 -8.36 24.98
N ARG A 266 10.56 -8.31 24.20
CA ARG A 266 10.79 -9.24 23.06
C ARG A 266 11.10 -10.65 23.56
N ARG A 267 11.96 -10.79 24.57
CA ARG A 267 12.28 -12.08 25.21
C ARG A 267 11.04 -12.76 25.79
N ASP A 268 10.20 -11.99 26.48
CA ASP A 268 9.05 -12.55 27.20
C ASP A 268 7.96 -13.12 26.25
N ARG A 269 8.03 -12.83 24.94
CA ARG A 269 7.18 -13.48 23.92
C ARG A 269 7.47 -14.98 23.76
N ALA A 270 8.72 -15.42 23.99
CA ALA A 270 9.05 -16.86 24.01
C ALA A 270 8.55 -17.56 25.28
N ARG A 271 8.40 -16.83 26.39
CA ARG A 271 8.05 -17.41 27.69
C ARG A 271 6.57 -17.78 27.80
N LYS A 272 5.68 -17.11 27.07
CA LYS A 272 4.22 -17.32 27.17
C LYS A 272 3.72 -18.67 26.64
N SER A 273 4.57 -19.54 26.07
CA SER A 273 4.14 -20.82 25.47
C SER A 273 4.70 -22.09 26.11
N GLY A 274 5.43 -21.99 27.23
CA GLY A 274 6.03 -23.13 27.93
C GLY A 274 5.88 -23.06 29.44
N SER A 275 5.71 -24.22 30.07
CA SER A 275 5.59 -24.43 31.52
C SER A 275 6.59 -23.63 32.34
N ASN A 276 6.15 -23.21 33.53
CA ASN A 276 6.94 -22.47 34.50
C ASN A 276 8.34 -23.08 34.71
N ASN A 277 9.34 -22.18 34.79
CA ASN A 277 10.62 -22.33 35.48
C ASN A 277 11.92 -22.79 34.76
N SER A 278 12.04 -22.70 33.43
CA SER A 278 13.38 -22.84 32.79
C SER A 278 13.94 -21.49 32.31
N PRO A 279 15.18 -21.11 32.68
CA PRO A 279 15.84 -19.92 32.13
C PRO A 279 16.10 -20.14 30.63
N ILE A 280 15.52 -19.27 29.81
CA ILE A 280 15.77 -19.27 28.35
C ILE A 280 17.17 -18.69 28.12
N PRO A 281 18.05 -19.35 27.33
CA PRO A 281 19.31 -18.75 26.92
C PRO A 281 19.01 -17.47 26.13
N TRP A 282 19.31 -16.32 26.73
CA TRP A 282 19.33 -15.04 26.05
C TRP A 282 20.79 -14.64 25.94
N GLU A 283 21.31 -14.52 24.72
CA GLU A 283 22.50 -13.72 24.48
C GLU A 283 22.01 -12.41 23.87
N ALA A 284 22.03 -11.33 24.66
CA ALA A 284 22.09 -10.02 24.05
C ALA A 284 23.45 -9.98 23.37
N ASN A 285 23.46 -10.10 22.05
CA ASN A 285 24.70 -9.99 21.30
C ASN A 285 25.14 -8.52 21.35
N SER A 286 25.74 -8.11 22.47
CA SER A 286 26.36 -6.80 22.70
C SER A 286 27.67 -6.65 21.93
N ARG A 287 28.02 -7.63 21.07
CA ARG A 287 29.14 -7.62 20.14
C ARG A 287 28.65 -7.62 18.69
N ILE A 288 28.04 -6.52 18.27
CA ILE A 288 27.97 -6.19 16.83
C ILE A 288 28.64 -4.83 16.66
N GLY A 289 29.95 -4.80 16.95
CA GLY A 289 30.84 -3.80 16.39
C GLY A 289 31.09 -4.16 14.93
N GLY A 290 30.77 -3.25 14.01
CA GLY A 290 31.22 -3.34 12.62
C GLY A 290 30.33 -4.17 11.68
N TYR A 291 29.09 -3.75 11.45
CA TYR A 291 28.40 -4.09 10.20
C TYR A 291 27.85 -2.80 9.56
N HIS A 292 28.56 -2.31 8.54
CA HIS A 292 28.15 -1.18 7.69
C HIS A 292 27.01 -1.51 6.71
N HIS A 293 26.39 -2.69 6.82
CA HIS A 293 25.23 -3.06 6.00
C HIS A 293 23.93 -2.90 6.79
N ARG A 294 23.10 -1.95 6.34
CA ARG A 294 21.76 -1.62 6.87
C ARG A 294 20.89 -2.88 7.06
N PRO A 295 20.74 -3.44 8.27
CA PRO A 295 19.82 -4.55 8.48
C PRO A 295 18.42 -3.95 8.58
N ASN A 296 17.69 -3.94 7.47
CA ASN A 296 16.39 -3.28 7.41
C ASN A 296 15.26 -4.03 8.14
N LYS A 297 15.49 -5.22 8.71
CA LYS A 297 14.47 -6.04 9.38
C LYS A 297 15.12 -7.01 10.38
N ALA A 298 14.47 -7.25 11.52
CA ALA A 298 14.06 -8.59 11.98
C ALA A 298 14.02 -8.70 13.52
N LEU A 299 12.86 -8.96 14.09
CA LEU A 299 12.70 -9.91 15.19
C LEU A 299 12.48 -11.26 14.50
N LEU A 300 13.41 -12.21 14.65
CA LEU A 300 13.26 -13.55 14.09
C LEU A 300 12.73 -14.48 15.18
N ILE A 301 11.47 -14.87 15.04
CA ILE A 301 10.75 -15.72 16.00
C ILE A 301 10.71 -17.12 15.42
N CYS A 302 11.36 -18.10 16.06
CA CYS A 302 11.26 -19.50 15.67
C CYS A 302 10.22 -20.20 16.55
N LEU A 303 9.16 -20.70 15.92
CA LEU A 303 8.11 -21.49 16.54
C LEU A 303 8.49 -22.98 16.53
N ARG A 304 7.96 -23.67 17.55
CA ARG A 304 8.15 -25.05 18.03
C ARG A 304 8.47 -26.16 17.01
N ASP A 305 9.14 -27.20 17.53
CA ASP A 305 9.29 -28.55 16.94
C ASP A 305 7.93 -29.24 16.72
#